data_AF-A0A9D2DEP6-F1
#
_entry.id   AF-A0A9D2DEP6-F1
#
_cell.length_a   1.000
_cell.length_b   1.000
_cell.length_c   1.000
_cell.angle_alpha   90.00
_cell.angle_beta   90.00
_cell.angle_gamma   90.00
#
_symmetry.space_group_name_H-M   'P 1'
#
loop_
_entity.id
_entity.type
_entity.pdbx_description
1 polymer ?
#
loop_
_entity_poly.entity_id
_entity_poly.type
_entity_poly.pdbx_seq_one_letter_code
_entity_poly.pdbx_strand_id
1 'polypeptide(L)'
;MFNWITREFRRVFGKDPYYRTIRSLLGFTPDNAELYKVAFIHRSASVVLPDGSAVNNERLEFLGDAVLEAIVSDYLFIAYPEHTEGFLTQIRSRIVSRASLDDIARRMGFEAHIVANFPDPAMYRHLYGNALEAIVGAMYLDKGYEFTNRFVIDRVLRHYVDMEDLSHTETDFKSRLIEWCQKSKRTIRFQTTQDSEATRQPQFLSKVIIDGIELGHGRGGSKKEAEQKAAWAVSQIVGNDDIGDYFMETVDMTLERYKATAADGQVN
;
A
#
# COMPACT_ATOMS: atom_id res chain seq x y z
N MET A 1 -16.84 -33.95 -7.50
CA MET A 1 -16.96 -34.90 -6.37
C MET A 1 -15.79 -35.91 -6.29
N PHE A 2 -15.06 -36.21 -7.38
CA PHE A 2 -13.89 -37.13 -7.38
C PHE A 2 -12.49 -36.47 -7.23
N ASN A 3 -12.38 -35.13 -7.17
CA ASN A 3 -11.09 -34.43 -7.10
C ASN A 3 -10.30 -34.64 -5.80
N TRP A 4 -10.95 -35.07 -4.71
CA TRP A 4 -10.25 -35.34 -3.44
C TRP A 4 -9.45 -36.64 -3.48
N ILE A 5 -9.97 -37.68 -4.16
CA ILE A 5 -9.28 -38.97 -4.30
C ILE A 5 -8.06 -38.83 -5.21
N THR A 6 -8.17 -38.08 -6.31
CA THR A 6 -7.03 -37.79 -7.20
C THR A 6 -5.97 -36.91 -6.53
N ARG A 7 -6.37 -35.97 -5.66
CA ARG A 7 -5.45 -35.17 -4.83
C ARG A 7 -4.63 -36.02 -3.86
N GLU A 8 -5.28 -36.96 -3.16
CA GLU A 8 -4.57 -37.81 -2.20
C GLU A 8 -3.69 -38.85 -2.90
N PHE A 9 -4.14 -39.35 -4.06
CA PHE A 9 -3.34 -40.26 -4.89
C PHE A 9 -2.12 -39.56 -5.51
N ARG A 10 -2.24 -38.31 -6.01
CA ARG A 10 -1.07 -37.52 -6.44
C ARG A 10 -0.15 -37.14 -5.27
N ARG A 11 -0.69 -36.96 -4.06
CA ARG A 11 0.12 -36.69 -2.86
C ARG A 11 0.99 -37.88 -2.45
N VAL A 12 0.42 -39.08 -2.47
CA VAL A 12 1.09 -40.31 -2.00
C VAL A 12 1.88 -41.00 -3.11
N PHE A 13 1.39 -40.94 -4.35
CA PHE A 13 1.96 -41.65 -5.52
C PHE A 13 2.42 -40.73 -6.65
N GLY A 14 2.29 -39.41 -6.51
CA GLY A 14 2.92 -38.46 -7.44
C GLY A 14 4.43 -38.64 -7.38
N LYS A 15 5.04 -39.00 -8.51
CA LYS A 15 6.48 -39.32 -8.60
C LYS A 15 7.38 -38.13 -8.30
N ASP A 16 6.83 -36.93 -8.30
CA ASP A 16 7.59 -35.69 -8.16
C ASP A 16 7.60 -35.19 -6.70
N PRO A 17 8.77 -35.11 -6.04
CA PRO A 17 8.89 -34.64 -4.67
C PRO A 17 8.36 -33.21 -4.47
N TYR A 18 8.23 -32.42 -5.53
CA TYR A 18 7.82 -31.02 -5.46
C TYR A 18 6.38 -30.82 -4.94
N TYR A 19 5.49 -31.81 -5.11
CA TYR A 19 4.14 -31.76 -4.52
C TYR A 19 4.17 -31.65 -2.99
N ARG A 20 5.15 -32.28 -2.33
CA ARG A 20 5.31 -32.20 -0.87
C ARG A 20 5.88 -30.85 -0.46
N THR A 21 6.83 -30.32 -1.23
CA THR A 21 7.41 -28.99 -1.02
C THR A 21 6.32 -27.92 -1.04
N ILE A 22 5.50 -27.87 -2.09
CA ILE A 22 4.41 -26.89 -2.21
C ILE A 22 3.38 -27.06 -1.10
N ARG A 23 3.06 -28.29 -0.71
CA ARG A 23 2.15 -28.52 0.43
C ARG A 23 2.71 -28.02 1.74
N SER A 24 4.01 -28.20 1.98
CA SER A 24 4.66 -27.70 3.20
C SER A 24 4.71 -26.17 3.20
N LEU A 25 4.98 -25.57 2.04
CA LEU A 25 5.16 -24.13 1.90
C LEU A 25 3.82 -23.36 1.92
N LEU A 26 2.84 -23.84 1.14
CA LEU A 26 1.56 -23.15 0.91
C LEU A 26 0.38 -23.80 1.63
N GLY A 27 0.56 -24.95 2.29
CA GLY A 27 -0.52 -25.62 3.04
C GLY A 27 -1.57 -26.34 2.17
N PHE A 28 -1.38 -26.45 0.86
CA PHE A 28 -2.27 -27.19 -0.04
C PHE A 28 -1.51 -28.00 -1.09
N THR A 29 -2.18 -29.00 -1.68
CA THR A 29 -1.58 -29.83 -2.74
C THR A 29 -1.97 -29.28 -4.12
N PRO A 30 -0.99 -28.96 -4.98
CA PRO A 30 -1.25 -28.44 -6.33
C PRO A 30 -1.87 -29.53 -7.22
N ASP A 31 -2.68 -29.15 -8.21
CA ASP A 31 -3.17 -30.09 -9.23
C ASP A 31 -2.11 -30.27 -10.33
N ASN A 32 -1.40 -29.19 -10.68
CA ASN A 32 -0.24 -29.17 -11.55
C ASN A 32 0.98 -28.53 -10.85
N ALA A 33 1.91 -29.36 -10.36
CA ALA A 33 3.12 -28.89 -9.68
C ALA A 33 4.08 -28.10 -10.59
N GLU A 34 4.02 -28.28 -11.92
CA GLU A 34 4.93 -27.57 -12.84
C GLU A 34 4.69 -26.06 -12.83
N LEU A 35 3.44 -25.62 -12.68
CA LEU A 35 3.11 -24.17 -12.58
C LEU A 35 3.88 -23.52 -11.42
N TYR A 36 3.96 -24.22 -10.28
CA TYR A 36 4.62 -23.71 -9.08
C TYR A 36 6.14 -23.78 -9.20
N LYS A 37 6.69 -24.79 -9.91
CA LYS A 37 8.13 -24.79 -10.22
C LYS A 37 8.50 -23.58 -11.06
N VAL A 38 7.74 -23.32 -12.13
CA VAL A 38 7.98 -22.17 -13.02
C VAL A 38 7.86 -20.85 -12.27
N ALA A 39 6.90 -20.73 -11.33
CA ALA A 39 6.75 -19.53 -10.51
C ALA A 39 8.00 -19.18 -9.69
N PHE A 40 8.83 -20.17 -9.34
CA PHE A 40 10.08 -19.99 -8.62
C PHE A 40 11.32 -19.83 -9.53
N ILE A 41 11.18 -19.88 -10.86
CA ILE A 41 12.30 -19.69 -11.79
C ILE A 41 12.35 -18.22 -12.21
N HIS A 42 13.33 -17.49 -11.69
CA HIS A 42 13.57 -16.12 -12.11
C HIS A 42 14.10 -16.05 -13.55
N ARG A 43 13.84 -14.95 -14.26
CA ARG A 43 14.33 -14.72 -15.64
C ARG A 43 15.83 -14.95 -15.84
N SER A 44 16.67 -14.71 -14.83
CA SER A 44 18.12 -14.96 -14.93
C SER A 44 18.50 -16.44 -14.95
N ALA A 45 17.60 -17.32 -14.50
CA ALA A 45 17.74 -18.77 -14.57
C ALA A 45 16.77 -19.40 -15.59
N SER A 46 16.33 -18.62 -16.59
CA SER A 46 15.41 -19.09 -17.62
C SER A 46 15.91 -20.39 -18.28
N VAL A 47 15.00 -21.35 -18.42
CA VAL A 47 15.28 -22.59 -19.14
C VAL A 47 14.82 -22.40 -20.59
N VAL A 48 15.70 -22.66 -21.55
CA VAL A 48 15.36 -22.57 -22.98
C VAL A 48 14.85 -23.93 -23.46
N LEU A 49 13.65 -23.96 -24.01
CA LEU A 49 13.05 -25.15 -24.62
C LEU A 49 13.60 -25.40 -26.04
N PRO A 50 13.42 -26.61 -26.60
CA PRO A 50 13.88 -26.92 -27.96
C PRO A 50 13.33 -26.01 -29.07
N ASP A 51 12.19 -25.36 -28.85
CA ASP A 51 11.57 -24.40 -29.76
C ASP A 51 12.13 -22.96 -29.61
N GLY A 52 13.11 -22.77 -28.72
CA GLY A 52 13.74 -21.47 -28.44
C GLY A 52 12.97 -20.61 -27.43
N SER A 53 11.83 -21.07 -26.91
CA SER A 53 11.09 -20.33 -25.89
C SER A 53 11.77 -20.41 -24.51
N ALA A 54 11.76 -19.30 -23.78
CA ALA A 54 12.28 -19.23 -22.42
C ALA A 54 11.17 -19.51 -21.40
N VAL A 55 11.44 -20.39 -20.45
CA VAL A 55 10.55 -20.71 -19.33
C VAL A 55 11.09 -20.06 -18.07
N ASN A 56 10.31 -19.11 -17.54
CA ASN A 56 10.55 -18.39 -16.31
C ASN A 56 9.21 -17.89 -15.74
N ASN A 57 9.28 -17.18 -14.62
CA ASN A 57 8.12 -16.71 -13.87
C ASN A 57 7.44 -15.45 -14.45
N GLU A 58 8.00 -14.74 -15.43
CA GLU A 58 7.53 -13.40 -15.85
C GLU A 58 6.07 -13.41 -16.32
N ARG A 59 5.63 -14.46 -17.01
CA ARG A 59 4.23 -14.59 -17.47
C ARG A 59 3.25 -14.88 -16.33
N LEU A 60 3.71 -15.62 -15.32
CA LEU A 60 2.91 -15.92 -14.13
C LEU A 60 2.86 -14.70 -13.20
N GLU A 61 3.96 -13.97 -13.08
CA GLU A 61 4.06 -12.69 -12.37
C GLU A 61 3.04 -11.70 -12.93
N PHE A 62 3.06 -11.47 -14.25
CA PHE A 62 2.11 -10.58 -14.92
C PHE A 62 0.64 -10.92 -14.64
N LEU A 63 0.28 -12.21 -14.70
CA LEU A 63 -1.08 -12.65 -14.40
C LEU A 63 -1.40 -12.52 -12.91
N GLY A 64 -0.45 -12.89 -12.07
CA GLY A 64 -0.59 -12.92 -10.62
C GLY A 64 -0.74 -11.54 -10.02
N ASP A 65 -0.02 -10.54 -10.54
CA ASP A 65 -0.15 -9.13 -10.17
C ASP A 65 -1.60 -8.64 -10.36
N ALA A 66 -2.15 -8.79 -11.58
CA ALA A 66 -3.53 -8.41 -11.87
C ALA A 66 -4.57 -9.15 -10.98
N VAL A 67 -4.34 -10.44 -10.71
CA VAL A 67 -5.21 -11.23 -9.82
C VAL A 67 -5.10 -10.76 -8.37
N LEU A 68 -3.88 -10.47 -7.90
CA LEU A 68 -3.61 -9.98 -6.56
C LEU A 68 -4.24 -8.59 -6.35
N GLU A 69 -4.07 -7.67 -7.29
CA GLU A 69 -4.70 -6.35 -7.28
C GLU A 69 -6.22 -6.45 -7.17
N ALA A 70 -6.84 -7.36 -7.94
CA ALA A 70 -8.27 -7.59 -7.90
C ALA A 70 -8.74 -8.12 -6.53
N ILE A 71 -8.05 -9.12 -5.98
CA ILE A 71 -8.38 -9.70 -4.67
C ILE A 71 -8.22 -8.67 -3.55
N VAL A 72 -7.13 -7.91 -3.55
CA VAL A 72 -6.89 -6.87 -2.54
C VAL A 72 -7.94 -5.76 -2.66
N SER A 73 -8.29 -5.35 -3.88
CA SER A 73 -9.34 -4.34 -4.09
C SER A 73 -10.69 -4.80 -3.57
N ASP A 74 -11.08 -6.05 -3.87
CA ASP A 74 -12.34 -6.65 -3.40
C ASP A 74 -12.37 -6.74 -1.87
N TYR A 75 -11.27 -7.21 -1.26
CA TYR A 75 -11.14 -7.26 0.19
C TYR A 75 -11.28 -5.88 0.84
N LEU A 76 -10.60 -4.85 0.32
CA LEU A 76 -10.66 -3.49 0.86
C LEU A 76 -12.04 -2.85 0.70
N PHE A 77 -12.70 -3.07 -0.44
CA PHE A 77 -14.06 -2.58 -0.69
C PHE A 77 -15.05 -3.09 0.35
N ILE A 78 -14.95 -4.37 0.73
CA ILE A 78 -15.81 -4.99 1.74
C ILE A 78 -15.39 -4.57 3.16
N ALA A 79 -14.09 -4.47 3.45
CA ALA A 79 -13.57 -4.18 4.78
C ALA A 79 -13.75 -2.71 5.21
N TYR A 80 -13.79 -1.78 4.25
CA TYR A 80 -13.83 -0.34 4.51
C TYR A 80 -14.95 0.38 3.71
N PRO A 81 -16.23 0.03 3.94
CA PRO A 81 -17.36 0.53 3.14
C PRO A 81 -17.56 2.05 3.22
N GLU A 82 -17.14 2.69 4.32
CA GLU A 82 -17.32 4.13 4.55
C GLU A 82 -16.11 4.97 4.08
N HIS A 83 -15.06 4.34 3.55
CA HIS A 83 -13.85 5.05 3.12
C HIS A 83 -13.87 5.43 1.63
N THR A 84 -13.11 6.48 1.28
CA THR A 84 -13.05 7.01 -0.08
C THR A 84 -12.21 6.15 -1.01
N GLU A 85 -12.45 6.26 -2.32
CA GLU A 85 -11.65 5.59 -3.36
C GLU A 85 -10.16 5.91 -3.26
N GLY A 86 -9.79 7.16 -2.93
CA GLY A 86 -8.40 7.56 -2.69
C GLY A 86 -7.74 6.82 -1.51
N PHE A 87 -8.47 6.65 -0.40
CA PHE A 87 -8.00 5.86 0.74
C PHE A 87 -7.80 4.39 0.34
N LEU A 88 -8.80 3.78 -0.31
CA LEU A 88 -8.72 2.38 -0.74
C LEU A 88 -7.55 2.14 -1.71
N THR A 89 -7.36 3.05 -2.68
CA THR A 89 -6.22 3.01 -3.61
C THR A 89 -4.89 3.13 -2.86
N GLN A 90 -4.79 4.03 -1.88
CA GLN A 90 -3.56 4.19 -1.07
C GLN A 90 -3.23 2.92 -0.28
N ILE A 91 -4.20 2.32 0.41
CA ILE A 91 -4.00 1.09 1.19
C ILE A 91 -3.64 -0.07 0.26
N ARG A 92 -4.35 -0.23 -0.86
CA ARG A 92 -4.03 -1.22 -1.88
C ARG A 92 -2.58 -1.10 -2.32
N SER A 93 -2.15 0.11 -2.72
CA SER A 93 -0.78 0.35 -3.18
C SER A 93 0.28 0.07 -2.11
N ARG A 94 -0.04 0.19 -0.82
CA ARG A 94 0.88 -0.21 0.27
C ARG A 94 0.98 -1.74 0.38
N ILE A 95 -0.15 -2.44 0.35
CA ILE A 95 -0.23 -3.90 0.43
C ILE A 95 0.49 -4.56 -0.75
N VAL A 96 0.21 -4.10 -1.98
CA VAL A 96 0.82 -4.67 -3.20
C VAL A 96 2.15 -3.98 -3.56
N SER A 97 2.72 -3.20 -2.64
CA SER A 97 4.03 -2.58 -2.89
C SER A 97 5.12 -3.65 -2.95
N ARG A 98 6.12 -3.44 -3.83
CA ARG A 98 7.30 -4.31 -3.93
C ARG A 98 7.94 -4.62 -2.58
N ALA A 99 8.04 -3.62 -1.70
CA ALA A 99 8.63 -3.79 -0.37
C ALA A 99 7.76 -4.69 0.53
N SER A 100 6.44 -4.54 0.49
CA SER A 100 5.51 -5.37 1.25
C SER A 100 5.52 -6.82 0.71
N LEU A 101 5.41 -7.00 -0.61
CA LEU A 101 5.42 -8.33 -1.21
C LEU A 101 6.75 -9.06 -0.99
N ASP A 102 7.88 -8.35 -1.03
CA ASP A 102 9.20 -8.91 -0.68
C ASP A 102 9.24 -9.38 0.78
N ASP A 103 8.74 -8.59 1.74
CA ASP A 103 8.68 -8.96 3.15
C ASP A 103 7.78 -10.20 3.38
N ILE A 104 6.58 -10.18 2.80
CA ILE A 104 5.62 -11.28 2.88
C ILE A 104 6.24 -12.56 2.34
N ALA A 105 6.81 -12.52 1.14
CA ALA A 105 7.40 -13.69 0.49
C ALA A 105 8.57 -14.29 1.31
N ARG A 106 9.40 -13.43 1.92
CA ARG A 106 10.46 -13.89 2.82
C ARG A 106 9.91 -14.55 4.08
N ARG A 107 8.89 -13.96 4.71
CA ARG A 107 8.23 -14.53 5.89
C ARG A 107 7.46 -15.82 5.59
N MET A 108 7.05 -16.03 4.34
CA MET A 108 6.52 -17.29 3.84
C MET A 108 7.60 -18.33 3.52
N GLY A 109 8.89 -17.98 3.60
CA GLY A 109 10.00 -18.89 3.39
C GLY A 109 10.35 -19.17 1.92
N PHE A 110 9.99 -18.26 1.00
CA PHE A 110 10.18 -18.49 -0.44
C PHE A 110 11.66 -18.51 -0.87
N GLU A 111 12.54 -17.93 -0.04
CA GLU A 111 13.97 -17.82 -0.33
C GLU A 111 14.65 -19.14 -0.66
N ALA A 112 14.30 -20.23 0.04
CA ALA A 112 14.89 -21.54 -0.18
C ALA A 112 14.42 -22.23 -1.49
N HIS A 113 13.46 -21.64 -2.20
CA HIS A 113 12.80 -22.26 -3.35
C HIS A 113 13.08 -21.54 -4.67
N ILE A 114 13.48 -20.27 -4.62
CA ILE A 114 13.71 -19.47 -5.82
C ILE A 114 15.02 -19.92 -6.51
N VAL A 115 14.92 -20.21 -7.79
CA VAL A 115 16.05 -20.50 -8.66
C VAL A 115 16.39 -19.24 -9.43
N ALA A 116 17.56 -18.68 -9.15
CA ALA A 116 18.07 -17.50 -9.84
C ALA A 116 19.59 -17.57 -9.98
N ASN A 117 20.09 -17.07 -11.11
CA ASN A 117 21.52 -16.94 -11.34
C ASN A 117 21.90 -15.46 -11.24
N PHE A 118 22.47 -15.05 -10.11
CA PHE A 118 23.00 -13.71 -9.93
C PHE A 118 24.49 -13.77 -9.54
N PRO A 119 25.34 -12.90 -10.11
CA PRO A 119 26.73 -12.75 -9.70
C PRO A 119 26.91 -12.20 -8.28
N ASP A 120 25.94 -11.41 -7.79
CA ASP A 120 25.99 -10.71 -6.50
C ASP A 120 24.63 -10.81 -5.80
N PRO A 121 24.56 -11.25 -4.53
CA PRO A 121 23.35 -11.22 -3.73
C PRO A 121 22.67 -9.85 -3.62
N ALA A 122 23.38 -8.74 -3.78
CA ALA A 122 22.77 -7.41 -3.78
C ALA A 122 21.80 -7.16 -4.96
N MET A 123 21.83 -8.02 -5.98
CA MET A 123 20.87 -8.00 -7.10
C MET A 123 19.55 -8.73 -6.82
N TYR A 124 19.38 -9.36 -5.65
CA TYR A 124 18.11 -9.99 -5.24
C TYR A 124 16.94 -9.01 -4.97
N ARG A 125 17.01 -7.76 -5.44
CA ARG A 125 15.92 -6.79 -5.23
C ARG A 125 14.66 -7.27 -5.94
N HIS A 126 13.55 -7.36 -5.20
CA HIS A 126 12.22 -7.71 -5.72
C HIS A 126 12.07 -9.16 -6.19
N LEU A 127 13.09 -9.99 -6.01
CA LEU A 127 13.04 -11.40 -6.40
C LEU A 127 11.90 -12.14 -5.68
N TYR A 128 11.70 -11.84 -4.40
CA TYR A 128 10.76 -12.57 -3.55
C TYR A 128 9.32 -12.12 -3.83
N GLY A 129 9.08 -10.82 -3.97
CA GLY A 129 7.78 -10.27 -4.35
C GLY A 129 7.31 -10.78 -5.71
N ASN A 130 8.19 -10.77 -6.72
CA ASN A 130 7.89 -11.33 -8.05
C ASN A 130 7.55 -12.83 -7.99
N ALA A 131 8.24 -13.59 -7.14
CA ALA A 131 7.92 -15.00 -6.93
C ALA A 131 6.54 -15.16 -6.24
N LEU A 132 6.16 -14.27 -5.33
CA LEU A 132 4.84 -14.27 -4.70
C LEU A 132 3.72 -13.99 -5.72
N GLU A 133 3.87 -12.97 -6.55
CA GLU A 133 2.95 -12.69 -7.66
C GLU A 133 2.86 -13.90 -8.60
N ALA A 134 3.98 -14.48 -9.00
CA ALA A 134 3.98 -15.67 -9.85
C ALA A 134 3.30 -16.89 -9.19
N ILE A 135 3.40 -17.06 -7.87
CA ILE A 135 2.68 -18.11 -7.13
C ILE A 135 1.17 -17.84 -7.12
N VAL A 136 0.74 -16.58 -6.98
CA VAL A 136 -0.67 -16.20 -7.12
C VAL A 136 -1.17 -16.52 -8.53
N GLY A 137 -0.38 -16.20 -9.57
CA GLY A 137 -0.69 -16.54 -10.96
C GLY A 137 -0.78 -18.06 -11.20
N ALA A 138 0.17 -18.83 -10.67
CA ALA A 138 0.16 -20.29 -10.72
C ALA A 138 -1.08 -20.87 -10.04
N MET A 139 -1.45 -20.34 -8.87
CA MET A 139 -2.61 -20.79 -8.10
C MET A 139 -3.92 -20.49 -8.82
N TYR A 140 -4.03 -19.30 -9.43
CA TYR A 140 -5.18 -18.92 -10.24
C TYR A 140 -5.39 -19.88 -11.42
N LEU A 141 -4.32 -20.26 -12.13
CA LEU A 141 -4.40 -21.23 -13.22
C LEU A 141 -4.68 -22.66 -12.73
N ASP A 142 -4.14 -23.04 -11.58
CA ASP A 142 -4.28 -24.39 -11.03
C ASP A 142 -5.67 -24.64 -10.40
N LYS A 143 -6.20 -23.66 -9.65
CA LYS A 143 -7.36 -23.85 -8.77
C LYS A 143 -8.48 -22.84 -8.97
N GLY A 144 -8.29 -21.84 -9.83
CA GLY A 144 -9.28 -20.80 -10.11
C GLY A 144 -9.33 -19.69 -9.06
N TYR A 145 -10.05 -18.62 -9.41
CA TYR A 145 -10.12 -17.38 -8.64
C TYR A 145 -10.56 -17.57 -7.19
N GLU A 146 -11.66 -18.29 -6.93
CA GLU A 146 -12.21 -18.45 -5.57
C GLU A 146 -11.21 -19.09 -4.60
N PHE A 147 -10.43 -20.07 -5.08
CA PHE A 147 -9.40 -20.69 -4.25
C PHE A 147 -8.27 -19.70 -3.95
N THR A 148 -7.79 -19.00 -4.98
CA THR A 148 -6.72 -18.01 -4.86
C THR A 148 -7.12 -16.84 -3.95
N ASN A 149 -8.34 -16.32 -4.10
CA ASN A 149 -8.91 -15.26 -3.26
C ASN A 149 -8.87 -15.66 -1.78
N ARG A 150 -9.44 -16.83 -1.44
CA ARG A 150 -9.44 -17.33 -0.07
C ARG A 150 -8.02 -17.54 0.47
N PHE A 151 -7.12 -18.09 -0.34
CA PHE A 151 -5.73 -18.26 0.07
C PHE A 151 -5.06 -16.92 0.38
N VAL A 152 -5.17 -15.94 -0.52
CA VAL A 152 -4.57 -14.61 -0.34
C VAL A 152 -5.13 -13.93 0.90
N ILE A 153 -6.45 -13.90 1.08
CA ILE A 153 -7.06 -13.26 2.26
C ILE A 153 -6.64 -13.99 3.55
N ASP A 154 -6.83 -15.30 3.61
CA ASP A 154 -6.69 -16.05 4.86
C ASP A 154 -5.24 -16.34 5.23
N ARG A 155 -4.37 -16.60 4.25
CA ARG A 155 -2.98 -17.03 4.50
C ARG A 155 -1.95 -15.96 4.22
N VAL A 156 -2.28 -14.93 3.44
CA VAL A 156 -1.35 -13.85 3.12
C VAL A 156 -1.71 -12.60 3.91
N LEU A 157 -2.85 -11.97 3.60
CA LEU A 157 -3.23 -10.68 4.19
C LEU A 157 -3.38 -10.78 5.71
N ARG A 158 -4.22 -11.69 6.21
CA ARG A 158 -4.48 -11.83 7.66
C ARG A 158 -3.26 -12.21 8.52
N HIS A 159 -2.21 -12.77 7.92
CA HIS A 159 -1.04 -13.26 8.66
C HIS A 159 0.15 -12.30 8.59
N TYR A 160 0.28 -11.56 7.48
CA TYR A 160 1.48 -10.80 7.20
C TYR A 160 1.23 -9.29 7.04
N VAL A 161 -0.03 -8.87 6.89
CA VAL A 161 -0.41 -7.47 6.71
C VAL A 161 -1.13 -6.97 7.96
N ASP A 162 -0.56 -5.96 8.61
CA ASP A 162 -1.22 -5.24 9.71
C ASP A 162 -2.13 -4.14 9.14
N MET A 163 -3.42 -4.44 9.10
CA MET A 163 -4.42 -3.53 8.55
C MET A 163 -4.63 -2.28 9.42
N GLU A 164 -4.43 -2.40 10.73
CA GLU A 164 -4.56 -1.27 11.67
C GLU A 164 -3.42 -0.28 11.42
N ASP A 165 -2.17 -0.74 11.39
CA ASP A 165 -1.00 0.10 11.11
C ASP A 165 -1.10 0.81 9.73
N LEU A 166 -1.53 0.06 8.71
CA LEU A 166 -1.72 0.60 7.37
C LEU A 166 -2.79 1.69 7.31
N SER A 167 -3.88 1.54 8.07
CA SER A 167 -5.00 2.49 8.13
C SER A 167 -4.72 3.72 8.99
N HIS A 168 -3.96 3.57 10.08
CA HIS A 168 -3.59 4.66 10.98
C HIS A 168 -2.49 5.56 10.41
N THR A 169 -1.82 5.13 9.34
CA THR A 169 -0.90 5.95 8.56
C THR A 169 -1.64 6.76 7.49
N GLU A 170 -2.79 7.34 7.82
CA GLU A 170 -3.41 8.42 7.05
C GLU A 170 -2.52 9.67 7.22
N THR A 171 -1.38 9.74 6.55
CA THR A 171 -0.39 10.81 6.74
C THR A 171 -0.38 11.81 5.59
N ASP A 172 -1.49 11.95 4.85
CA ASP A 172 -1.60 12.96 3.80
C ASP A 172 -2.68 14.02 4.03
N PHE A 173 -2.76 14.47 5.28
CA PHE A 173 -3.55 15.63 5.69
C PHE A 173 -3.19 16.88 4.88
N LYS A 174 -1.92 17.03 4.48
CA LYS A 174 -1.45 18.16 3.67
C LYS A 174 -2.15 18.19 2.31
N SER A 175 -2.11 17.10 1.53
CA SER A 175 -2.73 17.09 0.20
C SER A 175 -4.23 17.26 0.30
N ARG A 176 -4.91 16.59 1.25
CA ARG A 176 -6.35 16.74 1.48
C ARG A 176 -6.75 18.19 1.81
N LEU A 177 -5.97 18.85 2.68
CA LEU A 177 -6.24 20.23 3.05
C LEU A 177 -6.01 21.20 1.88
N ILE A 178 -4.99 20.95 1.05
CA ILE A 178 -4.75 21.73 -0.18
C ILE A 178 -5.91 21.56 -1.17
N GLU A 179 -6.38 20.33 -1.40
CA GLU A 179 -7.52 20.06 -2.29
C GLU A 179 -8.80 20.71 -1.78
N TRP A 180 -9.06 20.65 -0.47
CA TRP A 180 -10.19 21.33 0.15
C TRP A 180 -10.12 22.85 -0.08
N CYS A 181 -8.98 23.48 0.20
CA CYS A 181 -8.82 24.92 -0.06
C CYS A 181 -9.02 25.28 -1.53
N GLN A 182 -8.52 24.47 -2.46
CA GLN A 182 -8.72 24.69 -3.90
C GLN A 182 -10.20 24.60 -4.29
N LYS A 183 -10.93 23.59 -3.80
CA LYS A 183 -12.38 23.44 -4.03
C LYS A 183 -13.18 24.61 -3.45
N SER A 184 -12.82 25.04 -2.25
CA SER A 184 -13.44 26.17 -1.55
C SER A 184 -12.95 27.54 -2.02
N LYS A 185 -12.09 27.60 -3.06
CA LYS A 185 -11.47 28.82 -3.60
C LYS A 185 -10.73 29.67 -2.56
N ARG A 186 -10.17 29.01 -1.53
CA ARG A 186 -9.38 29.62 -0.47
C ARG A 186 -7.89 29.51 -0.75
N THR A 187 -7.14 30.50 -0.28
CA THR A 187 -5.68 30.51 -0.37
C THR A 187 -5.09 29.73 0.80
N ILE A 188 -4.08 28.88 0.55
CA ILE A 188 -3.38 28.12 1.58
C ILE A 188 -1.87 28.30 1.46
N ARG A 189 -1.19 28.49 2.59
CA ARG A 189 0.28 28.53 2.67
C ARG A 189 0.78 27.77 3.89
N PHE A 190 1.89 27.05 3.70
CA PHE A 190 2.64 26.43 4.79
C PHE A 190 3.88 27.27 5.07
N GLN A 191 4.05 27.70 6.32
CA GLN A 191 5.25 28.40 6.77
C GLN A 191 6.03 27.49 7.72
N THR A 192 7.13 26.92 7.23
CA THR A 192 7.93 25.95 7.99
C THR A 192 9.28 26.56 8.35
N THR A 193 9.57 26.65 9.65
CA THR A 193 10.86 27.08 10.20
C THR A 193 11.57 25.91 10.88
N GLN A 194 12.89 25.94 10.86
CA GLN A 194 13.71 24.99 11.62
C GLN A 194 13.94 25.57 13.02
N ASP A 195 13.75 24.75 14.05
CA ASP A 195 14.06 25.10 15.42
C ASP A 195 15.57 25.10 15.63
N SER A 196 16.15 26.29 15.79
CA SER A 196 17.58 26.52 15.96
C SER A 196 18.10 26.09 17.34
N GLU A 197 17.23 25.81 18.31
CA GLU A 197 17.62 25.42 19.67
C GLU A 197 17.67 23.89 19.87
N ALA A 198 17.24 23.11 18.87
CA ALA A 198 17.21 21.66 18.95
C ALA A 198 18.63 21.06 18.92
N THR A 199 19.13 20.66 20.09
CA THR A 199 20.54 20.28 20.33
C THR A 199 20.90 18.83 20.00
N ARG A 200 19.92 17.93 19.80
CA ARG A 200 20.17 16.50 19.55
C ARG A 200 19.64 15.98 18.21
N GLN A 201 18.53 16.52 17.71
CA GLN A 201 17.94 16.17 16.42
C GLN A 201 17.25 17.40 15.81
N PRO A 202 17.30 17.61 14.48
CA PRO A 202 16.66 18.75 13.84
C PRO A 202 15.15 18.69 14.07
N GLN A 203 14.58 19.76 14.61
CA GLN A 203 13.14 19.93 14.74
C GLN A 203 12.66 21.02 13.78
N PHE A 204 11.48 20.80 13.21
CA PHE A 204 10.80 21.75 12.33
C PHE A 204 9.45 22.10 12.93
N LEU A 205 9.10 23.38 12.89
CA LEU A 205 7.79 23.91 13.21
C LEU A 205 7.13 24.38 11.92
N SER A 206 5.96 23.85 11.60
CA SER A 206 5.16 24.29 10.46
C SER A 206 3.85 24.93 10.92
N LYS A 207 3.43 25.99 10.22
CA LYS A 207 2.18 26.70 10.41
C LYS A 207 1.36 26.65 9.12
N VAL A 208 0.05 26.43 9.25
CA VAL A 208 -0.91 26.50 8.13
C VAL A 208 -1.64 27.83 8.20
N ILE A 209 -1.57 28.58 7.11
CA ILE A 209 -2.24 29.87 6.95
C ILE A 209 -3.26 29.73 5.82
N ILE A 210 -4.55 29.93 6.13
CA ILE A 210 -5.65 29.92 5.15
C ILE A 210 -6.26 31.32 5.13
N ASP A 211 -6.34 31.93 3.94
CA ASP A 211 -6.85 33.30 3.74
C ASP A 211 -6.22 34.37 4.66
N GLY A 212 -4.94 34.16 4.98
CA GLY A 212 -4.16 35.06 5.84
C GLY A 212 -4.27 34.78 7.34
N ILE A 213 -5.08 33.78 7.76
CA ILE A 213 -5.26 33.41 9.15
C ILE A 213 -4.51 32.11 9.45
N GLU A 214 -3.72 32.12 10.53
CA GLU A 214 -3.06 30.93 11.06
C GLU A 214 -4.08 30.01 11.74
N LEU A 215 -4.28 28.80 11.22
CA LEU A 215 -5.31 27.86 11.68
C LEU A 215 -4.76 26.57 12.28
N GLY A 216 -3.49 26.25 12.05
CA GLY A 216 -2.90 25.03 12.60
C GLY A 216 -1.38 25.09 12.64
N HIS A 217 -0.80 24.32 13.55
CA HIS A 217 0.64 24.21 13.72
C HIS A 217 1.04 22.75 13.97
N GLY A 218 2.27 22.40 13.61
CA GLY A 218 2.78 21.04 13.74
C GLY A 218 4.29 21.02 13.93
N ARG A 219 4.78 20.07 14.73
CA ARG A 219 6.22 19.84 14.98
C ARG A 219 6.65 18.45 14.53
N GLY A 220 7.77 18.36 13.80
CA GLY A 220 8.30 17.08 13.30
C GLY A 220 9.81 17.08 13.16
N GLY A 221 10.41 15.90 13.03
CA GLY A 221 11.84 15.71 12.76
C GLY A 221 12.23 16.03 11.31
N SER A 222 11.25 16.26 10.44
CA SER A 222 11.43 16.75 9.08
C SER A 222 10.41 17.82 8.72
N LYS A 223 10.69 18.65 7.69
CA LYS A 223 9.72 19.61 7.15
C LYS A 223 8.40 18.93 6.74
N LYS A 224 8.50 17.78 6.06
CA LYS A 224 7.34 17.01 5.60
C LYS A 224 6.47 16.56 6.77
N GLU A 225 7.08 16.04 7.83
CA GLU A 225 6.35 15.60 9.02
C GLU A 225 5.70 16.76 9.77
N ALA A 226 6.41 17.89 9.92
CA ALA A 226 5.86 19.08 10.56
C ALA A 226 4.65 19.64 9.80
N GLU A 227 4.72 19.69 8.46
CA GLU A 227 3.63 20.14 7.60
C GLU A 227 2.41 19.20 7.67
N GLN A 228 2.62 17.88 7.70
CA GLN A 228 1.52 16.92 7.84
C GLN A 228 0.80 17.06 9.17
N LYS A 229 1.54 17.25 10.28
CA LYS A 229 0.95 17.49 11.60
C LYS A 229 0.22 18.83 11.68
N ALA A 230 0.74 19.86 11.02
CA ALA A 230 0.08 21.16 10.96
C ALA A 230 -1.24 21.08 10.18
N ALA A 231 -1.24 20.35 9.06
CA ALA A 231 -2.46 20.09 8.29
C ALA A 231 -3.46 19.21 9.04
N TRP A 232 -2.98 18.22 9.81
CA TRP A 232 -3.83 17.42 10.68
C TRP A 232 -4.56 18.28 11.71
N ALA A 233 -3.86 19.20 12.38
CA ALA A 233 -4.47 20.10 13.35
C ALA A 233 -5.63 20.93 12.74
N VAL A 234 -5.46 21.43 11.51
CA VAL A 234 -6.54 22.12 10.79
C VAL A 234 -7.68 21.16 10.43
N SER A 235 -7.38 19.94 10.01
CA SER A 235 -8.41 18.94 9.67
C SER A 235 -9.33 18.58 10.84
N GLN A 236 -8.85 18.67 12.08
CA GLN A 236 -9.68 18.46 13.27
C GLN A 236 -10.66 19.61 13.52
N ILE A 237 -10.38 20.81 12.98
CA ILE A 237 -11.26 21.98 13.06
C ILE A 237 -12.28 21.95 11.91
N VAL A 238 -11.83 21.60 10.71
CA VAL A 238 -12.63 21.67 9.48
C VAL A 238 -13.42 20.40 9.19
N GLY A 239 -12.96 19.23 9.63
CA GLY A 239 -13.51 17.91 9.27
C GLY A 239 -14.84 17.54 9.94
N ASN A 240 -15.47 18.46 10.65
CA ASN A 240 -16.83 18.28 11.17
C ASN A 240 -17.68 19.30 10.42
N ASP A 241 -18.33 18.89 9.31
CA ASP A 241 -18.87 19.80 8.28
C ASP A 241 -19.70 20.95 8.87
N ASP A 242 -20.50 20.69 9.91
CA ASP A 242 -21.30 21.71 10.61
C ASP A 242 -20.47 22.72 11.43
N ILE A 243 -19.37 22.26 12.06
CA ILE A 243 -18.47 23.12 12.87
C ILE A 243 -17.47 23.84 11.96
N GLY A 244 -16.99 23.17 10.91
CA GLY A 244 -16.05 23.71 9.94
C GLY A 244 -16.67 24.90 9.20
N ASP A 245 -17.89 24.77 8.72
CA ASP A 245 -18.60 25.86 8.02
C ASP A 245 -18.90 27.03 8.97
N TYR A 246 -19.37 26.77 10.19
CA TYR A 246 -19.63 27.82 11.19
C TYR A 246 -18.35 28.54 11.64
N PHE A 247 -17.25 27.80 11.82
CA PHE A 247 -15.96 28.37 12.17
C PHE A 247 -15.41 29.23 11.02
N MET A 248 -15.53 28.77 9.78
CA MET A 248 -15.09 29.53 8.61
C MET A 248 -15.97 30.75 8.34
N GLU A 249 -17.27 30.68 8.58
CA GLU A 249 -18.17 31.84 8.54
C GLU A 249 -17.78 32.88 9.60
N THR A 250 -17.44 32.43 10.82
CA THR A 250 -16.92 33.30 11.88
C THR A 250 -15.59 33.94 11.49
N VAL A 251 -14.72 33.19 10.83
CA VAL A 251 -13.45 33.68 10.28
C VAL A 251 -13.68 34.72 9.18
N ASP A 252 -14.58 34.46 8.24
CA ASP A 252 -14.92 35.38 7.16
C ASP A 252 -15.53 36.68 7.71
N MET A 253 -16.44 36.59 8.68
CA MET A 253 -16.97 37.76 9.41
C MET A 253 -15.85 38.55 10.12
N THR A 254 -14.87 37.87 10.69
CA THR A 254 -13.75 38.51 11.37
C THR A 254 -12.81 39.21 10.38
N LEU A 255 -12.55 38.59 9.23
CA LEU A 255 -11.79 39.18 8.13
C LEU A 255 -12.49 40.40 7.54
N GLU A 256 -13.80 40.34 7.35
CA GLU A 256 -14.60 41.48 6.89
C GLU A 256 -14.55 42.64 7.88
N ARG A 257 -14.70 42.35 9.19
CA ARG A 257 -14.57 43.37 10.24
C ARG A 257 -13.18 43.99 10.26
N TYR A 258 -12.12 43.18 10.13
CA TYR A 258 -10.75 43.68 10.10
C TYR A 258 -10.49 44.59 8.89
N LYS A 259 -10.98 44.20 7.70
CA LYS A 259 -10.92 45.01 6.48
C LYS A 259 -11.70 46.32 6.62
N ALA A 260 -12.88 46.29 7.25
CA ALA A 260 -13.68 47.49 7.51
C ALA A 260 -12.95 48.47 8.45
N THR A 261 -12.38 47.98 9.56
CA THR A 261 -11.59 48.83 10.47
C THR A 261 -10.29 49.35 9.86
N ALA A 262 -9.67 48.61 8.95
CA ALA A 262 -8.47 49.05 8.24
C ALA A 262 -8.76 50.11 7.17
N ALA A 263 -9.97 50.11 6.60
CA ALA A 263 -10.42 51.12 5.65
C ALA A 263 -10.76 52.46 6.33
N ASP A 264 -11.35 52.41 7.54
CA ASP A 264 -11.68 53.61 8.32
C ASP A 264 -10.44 54.32 8.92
N GLY A 265 -9.32 53.60 9.07
CA GLY A 265 -8.06 54.15 9.58
C GLY A 265 -7.21 54.93 8.56
N GLN A 266 -7.66 55.08 7.30
CA GLN A 266 -6.97 55.87 6.26
C GLN A 266 -7.59 57.26 6.00
N VAL A 267 -8.55 57.69 6.83
CA VAL A 267 -9.06 59.07 6.82
C VAL A 267 -8.77 59.71 8.17
N ASN A 268 -7.53 60.15 8.38
CA ASN A 268 -7.12 61.32 9.16
C ASN A 268 -5.61 61.54 9.07
#